data_AF-A0A7S2M5D0-F1
#
_entry.id   AF-A0A7S2M5D0-F1
#
_cell.length_a   1.000
_cell.length_b   1.000
_cell.length_c   1.000
_cell.angle_alpha   90.00
_cell.angle_beta   90.00
_cell.angle_gamma   90.00
#
_symmetry.space_group_name_H-M   'P 1'
#
loop_
_entity.id
_entity.type
_entity.pdbx_description
1 polymer ?
#
loop_
_entity_poly.entity_id
_entity_poly.type
_entity_poly.pdbx_seq_one_letter_code
_entity_poly.pdbx_strand_id
1 'polypeptide(L)'
;GVSRSIAVVLAYLIIREDMRLSDAWDLVHSQRAVARPNRGFMEQLLDLDRIVHGPSQVVPADMVPCGRARRTKPRTKCASLRSSSRRPSRSPQCFMLPKSSSFTKHDDAPCAGGAGG
;
A
#
# COMPACT_ATOMS: atom_id res chain seq x y z
N GLY A 1 0.08 8.05 -13.31
CA GLY A 1 0.89 6.90 -12.87
C GLY A 1 2.28 7.34 -12.51
N VAL A 2 2.46 7.90 -11.32
CA VAL A 2 3.76 8.45 -10.90
C VAL A 2 4.52 7.43 -10.05
N SER A 3 3.83 6.78 -9.10
CA SER A 3 4.49 5.95 -8.09
C SER A 3 4.06 4.47 -8.11
N ARG A 4 2.79 4.18 -7.74
CA ARG A 4 2.28 2.80 -7.64
C ARG A 4 2.32 2.02 -8.96
N SER A 5 1.78 2.59 -10.03
CA SER A 5 1.77 1.93 -11.34
C SER A 5 3.18 1.72 -11.89
N ILE A 6 4.09 2.68 -11.65
CA ILE A 6 5.49 2.60 -12.07
C ILE A 6 6.21 1.47 -11.35
N ALA A 7 5.98 1.33 -10.03
CA ALA A 7 6.57 0.25 -9.27
C ALA A 7 6.14 -1.14 -9.79
N VAL A 8 4.87 -1.30 -10.17
CA VAL A 8 4.38 -2.55 -10.75
C VAL A 8 5.01 -2.83 -12.13
N VAL A 9 5.15 -1.80 -12.97
CA VAL A 9 5.80 -1.93 -14.29
C VAL A 9 7.27 -2.33 -14.13
N LEU A 10 8.01 -1.68 -13.23
CA LEU A 10 9.40 -2.04 -12.94
C LEU A 10 9.53 -3.47 -12.44
N ALA A 11 8.65 -3.90 -11.53
CA ALA A 11 8.64 -5.28 -11.04
C ALA A 11 8.35 -6.29 -12.16
N TYR A 12 7.46 -5.95 -13.09
CA TYR A 12 7.20 -6.77 -14.27
C TYR A 12 8.44 -6.93 -15.15
N LEU A 13 9.12 -5.82 -15.48
CA LEU A 13 10.34 -5.83 -16.30
C LEU A 13 11.45 -6.68 -15.66
N ILE A 14 11.61 -6.60 -14.33
CA ILE A 14 12.60 -7.40 -13.60
C ILE A 14 12.27 -8.90 -13.66
N ILE A 15 11.02 -9.29 -13.44
CA ILE A 15 10.64 -10.71 -13.32
C ILE A 15 10.47 -11.38 -14.69
N ARG A 16 9.93 -10.66 -15.67
CA ARG A 16 9.47 -11.24 -16.95
C ARG A 16 10.43 -10.98 -18.10
N GLU A 17 11.08 -9.83 -18.11
CA GLU A 17 12.00 -9.43 -19.17
C GLU A 17 13.47 -9.63 -18.77
N ASP A 18 13.75 -10.20 -17.59
CA ASP A 18 15.11 -10.43 -17.07
C ASP A 18 15.98 -9.14 -17.06
N MET A 19 15.32 -7.98 -16.89
CA MET A 19 15.99 -6.68 -16.89
C MET A 19 16.43 -6.33 -15.47
N ARG A 20 17.69 -5.92 -15.31
CA ARG A 20 18.13 -5.32 -14.03
C ARG A 20 17.37 -4.04 -13.74
N LEU A 21 17.26 -3.70 -12.46
CA LEU A 21 16.52 -2.51 -12.04
C LEU A 21 17.02 -1.21 -12.69
N SER A 22 18.33 -1.07 -12.94
CA SER A 22 18.91 0.07 -13.66
C SER A 22 18.33 0.21 -15.07
N ASP A 23 18.34 -0.88 -15.82
CA ASP A 23 17.97 -0.88 -17.23
C ASP A 23 16.45 -0.72 -17.38
N ALA A 24 15.70 -1.39 -16.50
CA ALA A 24 14.25 -1.23 -16.41
C ALA A 24 13.86 0.21 -16.09
N TRP A 25 14.63 0.90 -15.25
CA TRP A 25 14.37 2.30 -14.90
C TRP A 25 14.66 3.28 -16.00
N ASP A 26 15.78 3.11 -16.69
CA ASP A 26 16.15 3.97 -17.81
C ASP A 26 15.12 3.83 -18.94
N LEU A 27 14.65 2.61 -19.19
CA LEU A 27 13.55 2.35 -20.12
C LEU A 27 12.29 3.11 -19.71
N VAL A 28 11.87 3.00 -18.44
CA VAL A 28 10.66 3.69 -17.95
C VAL A 28 10.82 5.21 -17.95
N HIS A 29 12.01 5.73 -17.62
CA HIS A 29 12.30 7.17 -17.61
C HIS A 29 12.34 7.78 -19.00
N SER A 30 12.87 7.04 -19.98
CA SER A 30 12.87 7.47 -21.38
C SER A 30 11.45 7.65 -21.93
N GLN A 31 10.51 6.80 -21.51
CA GLN A 31 9.10 6.86 -21.89
C GLN A 31 8.31 7.88 -21.05
N ARG A 32 8.69 8.04 -19.77
CA ARG A 32 7.95 8.85 -18.82
C ARG A 32 8.85 9.47 -17.76
N ALA A 33 9.35 10.66 -18.04
CA ALA A 33 10.18 11.45 -17.13
C ALA A 33 9.50 11.79 -15.77
N VAL A 34 8.17 11.72 -15.66
CA VAL A 34 7.43 11.97 -14.41
C VAL A 34 7.39 10.71 -13.50
N ALA A 35 8.02 9.60 -13.90
CA ALA A 35 8.07 8.40 -13.10
C ALA A 35 8.84 8.64 -11.79
N ARG A 36 8.16 8.43 -10.65
CA ARG A 36 8.74 8.64 -9.32
C ARG A 36 8.12 7.67 -8.30
N PRO A 37 8.57 6.40 -8.26
CA PRO A 37 8.21 5.49 -7.19
C PRO A 37 8.60 6.09 -5.84
N ASN A 38 7.79 5.81 -4.83
CA ASN A 38 8.12 6.16 -3.47
C ASN A 38 9.35 5.35 -3.07
N ARG A 39 10.18 5.90 -2.18
CA ARG A 39 11.34 5.22 -1.60
C ARG A 39 11.00 3.80 -1.12
N GLY A 40 9.85 3.62 -0.45
CA GLY A 40 9.43 2.29 0.01
C GLY A 40 9.27 1.27 -1.13
N PHE A 41 8.76 1.70 -2.28
CA PHE A 41 8.69 0.86 -3.48
C PHE A 41 10.06 0.65 -4.10
N MET A 42 10.92 1.67 -4.11
CA MET A 42 12.29 1.54 -4.63
C MET A 42 13.10 0.51 -3.83
N GLU A 43 12.99 0.54 -2.50
CA GLU A 43 13.62 -0.45 -1.63
C GLU A 43 13.09 -1.86 -1.90
N GLN A 44 11.77 -2.02 -2.09
CA GLN A 44 11.18 -3.32 -2.45
C GLN A 44 11.65 -3.81 -3.82
N LEU A 45 11.82 -2.91 -4.79
CA LEU A 45 12.31 -3.23 -6.12
C LEU A 45 13.79 -3.61 -6.11
N LEU A 46 14.61 -2.97 -5.28
CA LEU A 46 16.00 -3.35 -5.06
C LEU A 46 16.10 -4.75 -4.42
N ASP A 47 15.24 -5.03 -3.43
CA ASP A 47 15.18 -6.35 -2.82
C ASP A 47 14.73 -7.41 -3.84
N LEU A 48 13.77 -7.08 -4.71
CA LEU A 48 13.33 -7.95 -5.81
C LEU A 48 14.45 -8.23 -6.82
N ASP A 49 15.14 -7.19 -7.29
CA ASP A 49 16.26 -7.31 -8.24
C ASP A 49 17.37 -8.21 -7.70
N ARG A 50 17.67 -8.11 -6.39
CA ARG A 50 18.64 -8.99 -5.72
C ARG A 50 18.21 -10.45 -5.68
N ILE A 51 16.92 -10.71 -5.52
CA ILE A 51 16.38 -12.08 -5.50
C ILE A 51 16.45 -12.71 -6.89
N VAL A 52 16.22 -11.92 -7.96
CA VAL A 52 16.19 -12.42 -9.34
C VAL A 52 17.59 -12.49 -9.96
N HIS A 53 18.37 -11.40 -9.89
CA HIS A 53 19.64 -11.24 -10.61
C HIS A 53 20.88 -11.31 -9.71
N GLY A 54 20.72 -11.42 -8.38
CA GLY A 54 21.82 -11.39 -7.42
C GLY A 54 22.28 -9.96 -7.05
N PRO A 55 23.42 -9.80 -6.36
CA PRO A 55 23.85 -8.49 -5.87
C PRO A 55 24.12 -7.52 -7.04
N SER A 56 23.35 -6.42 -7.08
CA SER A 56 23.56 -5.34 -8.04
C SER A 56 24.73 -4.45 -7.62
N GLN A 57 25.63 -4.15 -8.57
CA GLN A 57 26.79 -3.28 -8.33
C GLN A 57 26.51 -1.80 -8.64
N VAL A 58 25.40 -1.50 -9.32
CA VAL A 58 25.11 -0.14 -9.81
C VAL A 58 23.65 0.20 -9.53
N VAL A 59 23.44 1.16 -8.64
CA VAL A 59 22.15 1.84 -8.48
C VAL A 59 22.29 3.26 -9.01
N PRO A 60 21.46 3.69 -9.97
CA PRO A 60 21.45 5.08 -10.44
C PRO A 60 21.34 6.04 -9.26
N ALA A 61 22.06 7.17 -9.30
CA ALA A 61 22.12 8.13 -8.19
C ALA A 61 20.71 8.61 -7.77
N ASP A 62 19.81 8.73 -8.74
CA ASP A 62 18.42 9.14 -8.54
C ASP A 62 17.57 8.12 -7.76
N MET A 63 18.04 6.87 -7.66
CA MET A 63 17.42 5.80 -6.88
C MET A 63 18.02 5.60 -5.50
N VAL A 64 19.12 6.27 -5.15
CA VAL A 64 19.84 6.02 -3.90
C VAL A 64 18.93 6.39 -2.72
N PRO A 65 18.54 5.43 -1.86
CA PRO A 65 17.72 5.74 -0.70
C PRO A 65 18.55 6.57 0.28
N CYS A 66 18.27 7.87 0.40
CA CYS A 66 18.93 8.72 1.40
C CYS A 66 18.67 8.12 2.81
N GLY A 67 19.76 7.77 3.49
CA GLY A 67 19.81 6.81 4.58
C GLY A 67 18.77 7.00 5.69
N ARG A 68 17.92 5.97 5.88
CA ARG A 68 17.38 5.62 7.20
C ARG A 68 17.48 4.12 7.36
N ALA A 69 18.18 3.66 8.40
CA ALA A 69 18.14 2.29 8.88
C ALA A 69 16.67 1.88 9.06
N ARG A 70 16.29 0.72 8.51
CA ARG A 70 14.95 0.17 8.67
C ARG A 70 14.67 -0.02 10.16
N ARG A 71 13.61 0.62 10.67
CA ARG A 71 12.89 0.12 11.84
C ARG A 71 12.14 -1.12 11.38
N THR A 72 12.77 -2.30 11.42
CA THR A 72 12.02 -3.55 11.49
C THR A 72 11.30 -3.54 12.83
N LYS A 73 10.07 -3.00 12.88
CA LYS A 73 9.22 -3.28 14.05
C LYS A 73 9.02 -4.79 14.06
N PRO A 74 9.47 -5.51 15.11
CA PRO A 74 9.14 -6.92 15.20
C PRO A 74 7.61 -6.98 15.25
N ARG A 75 6.99 -7.75 14.34
CA ARG A 75 5.63 -8.23 14.57
C ARG A 75 5.75 -9.25 15.70
N THR A 76 5.78 -8.79 16.94
CA THR A 76 5.57 -9.66 18.08
C THR A 76 4.16 -10.19 17.93
N LYS A 77 4.03 -11.49 17.61
CA LYS A 77 2.76 -12.22 17.70
C LYS A 77 2.21 -11.95 19.11
N CYS A 78 0.94 -11.57 19.20
CA CYS A 78 0.21 -11.63 20.46
C CYS A 78 0.29 -13.08 20.98
N ALA A 79 1.15 -13.30 21.98
CA ALA A 79 1.16 -14.50 22.80
C ALA A 79 0.64 -14.07 24.18
N SER A 80 -0.60 -14.48 24.44
CA SER A 80 -1.35 -14.36 25.71
C SER A 80 -0.49 -14.57 26.95
N LEU A 81 -0.62 -13.70 27.97
CA LEU A 81 -0.73 -14.09 29.38
C LEU A 81 -1.55 -13.04 30.17
N ARG A 82 -2.67 -13.49 30.77
CA ARG A 82 -3.37 -12.86 31.92
C ARG A 82 -2.36 -12.72 33.08
N SER A 83 -2.42 -11.76 34.01
CA SER A 83 -3.46 -11.65 35.06
C SER A 83 -3.24 -10.41 35.98
N SER A 84 -4.36 -9.74 36.32
CA SER A 84 -4.80 -9.27 37.65
C SER A 84 -3.95 -8.40 38.59
N SER A 85 -4.39 -7.14 38.79
CA SER A 85 -4.57 -6.41 40.08
C SER A 85 -4.85 -4.93 39.78
N ARG A 86 -5.77 -4.15 40.37
CA ARG A 86 -6.81 -4.26 41.41
C ARG A 86 -7.83 -3.11 41.16
N ARG A 87 -9.09 -3.33 41.55
CA ARG A 87 -10.26 -2.40 41.59
C ARG A 87 -10.04 -1.23 42.60
N PRO A 88 -10.79 -0.09 42.56
CA PRO A 88 -12.19 0.00 43.05
C PRO A 88 -13.12 0.94 42.23
N SER A 89 -14.36 0.51 41.93
CA SER A 89 -15.65 0.87 42.55
C SER A 89 -16.22 2.26 42.17
N ARG A 90 -17.24 2.25 41.30
CA ARG A 90 -18.48 3.06 41.42
C ARG A 90 -19.48 2.69 40.31
N SER A 91 -20.60 2.10 40.75
CA SER A 91 -21.98 2.13 40.23
C SER A 91 -22.26 2.21 38.71
N PRO A 92 -23.08 1.29 38.15
CA PRO A 92 -23.62 1.40 36.80
C PRO A 92 -25.01 2.06 36.83
N GLN A 93 -25.15 3.23 36.23
CA GLN A 93 -26.42 3.65 35.63
C GLN A 93 -26.09 4.39 34.34
N CYS A 94 -26.16 3.69 33.22
CA CYS A 94 -26.29 4.33 31.91
C CYS A 94 -27.59 3.79 31.31
N PHE A 95 -28.48 4.75 31.11
CA PHE A 95 -29.84 4.65 30.65
C PHE A 95 -30.02 3.76 29.42
N MET A 96 -31.10 2.98 29.42
CA MET A 96 -31.68 2.42 28.21
C MET A 96 -32.04 3.55 27.24
N LEU A 97 -31.57 3.48 26.00
CA LEU A 97 -32.16 4.26 24.91
C LEU A 97 -33.30 3.45 24.26
N PRO A 98 -34.48 4.06 24.02
CA PRO A 98 -35.64 3.38 23.47
C PRO A 98 -35.55 3.21 21.94
N LYS A 99 -36.22 2.16 21.48
CA LYS A 99 -36.52 1.83 20.07
C LYS A 99 -37.43 2.89 19.45
N SER A 100 -37.15 3.29 18.21
CA SER A 100 -38.15 3.60 17.16
C SER A 100 -37.41 3.66 15.81
N SER A 101 -37.83 2.86 14.82
CA SER A 101 -38.58 3.31 13.62
C SER A 101 -37.77 4.31 12.79
N SER A 102 -37.37 4.07 11.54
CA SER A 102 -38.25 3.77 10.42
C SER A 102 -37.45 3.21 9.24
N PHE A 103 -37.97 2.13 8.65
CA PHE A 103 -37.57 1.54 7.39
C PHE A 103 -38.18 2.37 6.25
N THR A 104 -37.34 2.99 5.41
CA THR A 104 -37.79 3.48 4.09
C THR A 104 -37.00 2.74 3.02
N LYS A 105 -37.74 1.86 2.31
CA LYS A 105 -37.36 1.24 1.06
C LYS A 105 -37.25 2.35 0.00
N HIS A 106 -36.14 2.42 -0.70
CA HIS A 106 -36.05 3.15 -1.96
C HIS A 106 -35.26 2.28 -2.95
N ASP A 107 -35.98 1.32 -3.53
CA ASP A 107 -35.63 0.70 -4.79
C ASP A 107 -36.63 1.23 -5.81
N ASP A 108 -36.12 1.68 -6.96
CA ASP A 108 -36.65 1.46 -8.32
C ASP A 108 -36.15 2.57 -9.26
N ALA A 109 -35.11 2.22 -10.03
CA ALA A 109 -34.90 2.78 -11.36
C ALA A 109 -35.92 2.12 -12.32
N PRO A 110 -36.35 2.78 -13.42
CA PRO A 110 -35.62 2.58 -14.67
C PRO A 110 -35.60 3.76 -15.65
N CYS A 111 -34.81 3.53 -16.70
CA CYS A 111 -34.49 4.32 -17.88
C CYS A 111 -35.66 4.88 -18.73
N ALA A 112 -35.36 5.98 -19.43
CA ALA A 112 -35.78 6.42 -20.78
C ALA A 112 -35.94 7.95 -20.74
N GLY A 113 -35.63 8.78 -21.73
CA GLY A 113 -35.26 8.67 -23.14
C GLY A 113 -35.24 10.13 -23.65
N GLY A 114 -34.44 10.41 -24.68
CA GLY A 114 -34.24 11.78 -25.16
C GLY A 114 -35.43 12.37 -25.94
N ALA A 115 -35.39 13.69 -26.13
CA ALA A 115 -35.93 14.37 -27.31
C ALA A 115 -35.23 15.73 -27.45
N GLY A 116 -34.46 15.86 -28.53
CA GLY A 116 -34.16 17.15 -29.13
C GLY A 116 -35.31 17.53 -30.07
N GLY A 117 -35.55 18.83 -30.19
CA GLY A 117 -36.54 19.48 -31.05
C GLY A 117 -36.52 20.96 -30.78
#